data_AF-A0A1G8QZ82-F1
#
_entry.id   AF-A0A1G8QZ82-F1
#
_cell.length_a   1.000
_cell.length_b   1.000
_cell.length_c   1.000
_cell.angle_alpha   90.00
_cell.angle_beta   90.00
_cell.angle_gamma   90.00
#
_symmetry.space_group_name_H-M   'P 1'
#
loop_
_entity.id
_entity.type
_entity.pdbx_description
1 polymer ?
#
loop_
_entity_poly.entity_id
_entity_poly.type
_entity_poly.pdbx_seq_one_letter_code
_entity_poly.pdbx_strand_id
1 'polypeptide(L)'
;MNIDGKIDYFAPDTLEFENLELNYNEFVHWTKNGDIKGFYESLFWDGWEAYAEQADESQGISIYPPMWSNEYNAESASRRIVPLKELFGVNLEYREKFML
;
A
#
# COMPACT_ATOMS: atom_id res chain seq x y z
N MET A 1 9.73 -4.51 14.42
CA MET A 1 9.16 -5.86 14.22
C MET A 1 8.29 -6.17 15.41
N ASN A 2 7.00 -6.37 15.17
CA ASN A 2 6.03 -6.69 16.19
C ASN A 2 6.41 -8.00 16.90
N ILE A 3 6.52 -7.97 18.22
CA ILE A 3 7.03 -9.08 19.04
C ILE A 3 5.88 -10.06 19.39
N ASP A 4 4.64 -9.63 19.15
CA ASP A 4 3.42 -10.29 19.63
C ASP A 4 2.74 -11.18 18.55
N GLY A 5 3.39 -11.35 17.39
CA GLY A 5 2.87 -12.19 16.29
C GLY A 5 1.68 -11.58 15.54
N LYS A 6 1.46 -10.27 15.70
CA LYS A 6 0.47 -9.49 14.95
C LYS A 6 0.99 -9.09 13.57
N ILE A 7 0.06 -8.85 12.64
CA ILE A 7 0.36 -8.48 11.26
C ILE A 7 0.51 -6.96 11.16
N ASP A 8 1.68 -6.53 10.67
CA ASP A 8 1.93 -5.13 10.32
C ASP A 8 1.66 -4.91 8.83
N TYR A 9 0.97 -3.82 8.50
CA TYR A 9 0.71 -3.34 7.14
C TYR A 9 1.62 -2.15 6.84
N PHE A 10 2.36 -2.21 5.73
CA PHE A 10 3.18 -1.08 5.28
C PHE A 10 2.35 -0.14 4.41
N ALA A 11 1.90 0.97 4.98
CA ALA A 11 0.94 1.88 4.36
C ALA A 11 1.63 2.81 3.32
N PRO A 12 1.12 2.87 2.08
CA PRO A 12 1.77 3.59 0.97
C PRO A 12 1.58 5.11 1.02
N ASP A 13 0.65 5.60 1.84
CA ASP A 13 0.29 6.99 2.07
C ASP A 13 0.94 7.59 3.32
N THR A 14 1.47 6.77 4.23
CA THR A 14 2.16 7.26 5.44
C THR A 14 3.62 6.83 5.51
N LEU A 15 4.02 5.81 4.73
CA LEU A 15 5.31 5.09 4.90
C LEU A 15 5.47 4.46 6.29
N GLU A 16 4.38 4.27 7.04
CA GLU A 16 4.40 3.66 8.36
C GLU A 16 4.10 2.15 8.33
N PHE A 17 4.52 1.45 9.38
CA PHE A 17 4.12 0.06 9.62
C PHE A 17 2.98 0.15 10.65
N GLU A 18 1.77 -0.07 10.19
CA GLU A 18 0.56 0.01 10.99
C GLU A 18 0.18 -1.38 11.47
N ASN A 19 0.04 -1.55 12.79
CA ASN A 19 -0.42 -2.81 13.34
C ASN A 19 -1.90 -2.99 13.01
N LEU A 20 -2.25 -4.05 12.28
CA LEU A 20 -3.64 -4.36 11.95
C LEU A 20 -4.43 -4.91 13.15
N GLU A 21 -3.77 -5.15 14.28
CA GLU A 21 -4.29 -5.78 15.49
C GLU A 21 -4.81 -7.22 15.25
N LEU A 22 -4.48 -7.81 14.10
CA LEU A 22 -4.83 -9.18 13.72
C LEU A 22 -3.63 -10.12 13.89
N ASN A 23 -3.86 -11.29 14.46
CA ASN A 23 -2.93 -12.41 14.32
C ASN A 23 -3.08 -13.07 12.93
N TYR A 24 -2.20 -14.01 12.60
CA TYR A 24 -2.21 -14.69 11.30
C TYR A 24 -3.57 -15.32 10.92
N ASN A 25 -4.22 -16.04 11.83
CA ASN A 25 -5.50 -16.70 11.53
C ASN A 25 -6.63 -15.68 11.35
N GLU A 26 -6.64 -14.64 12.17
CA GLU A 26 -7.57 -13.51 12.06
C GLU A 26 -7.38 -12.77 10.73
N PHE A 27 -6.14 -12.55 10.30
CA PHE A 27 -5.81 -11.93 9.02
C PHE A 27 -6.27 -12.80 7.83
N VAL A 28 -6.00 -14.10 7.84
CA VAL A 28 -6.49 -15.00 6.77
C VAL A 28 -8.02 -15.07 6.75
N HIS A 29 -8.68 -15.00 7.90
CA HIS A 29 -10.14 -14.93 7.97
C HIS A 29 -10.66 -13.58 7.41
N TRP A 30 -10.04 -12.48 7.81
CA TRP A 30 -10.38 -11.12 7.39
C TRP A 30 -10.19 -10.92 5.88
N THR A 31 -9.10 -11.42 5.30
CA THR A 31 -8.88 -11.35 3.83
C THR A 31 -9.96 -12.06 3.00
N LYS A 32 -10.74 -12.95 3.61
CA LYS A 32 -11.82 -13.68 2.93
C LYS A 32 -13.22 -13.16 3.24
N ASN A 33 -13.43 -12.63 4.45
CA ASN A 33 -14.77 -12.31 4.96
C ASN A 33 -14.92 -10.83 5.35
N GLY A 34 -13.82 -10.09 5.46
CA GLY A 34 -13.81 -8.67 5.82
C GLY A 34 -14.09 -7.77 4.64
N ASP A 35 -14.31 -6.49 4.93
CA ASP A 35 -14.50 -5.44 3.92
C ASP A 35 -13.14 -4.88 3.48
N ILE A 36 -12.44 -5.63 2.62
CA ILE A 36 -11.15 -5.20 2.04
C ILE A 36 -11.31 -3.90 1.25
N LYS A 37 -12.45 -3.75 0.55
CA LYS A 37 -12.68 -2.56 -0.28
C LYS A 37 -12.85 -1.32 0.59
N GLY A 38 -13.64 -1.41 1.66
CA GLY A 38 -13.80 -0.32 2.62
C GLY A 38 -12.51 0.03 3.35
N PHE A 39 -11.69 -0.98 3.70
CA PHE A 39 -10.41 -0.75 4.36
C PHE A 39 -9.43 0.06 3.49
N TYR A 40 -9.37 -0.21 2.19
CA TYR A 40 -8.49 0.49 1.24
C TYR A 40 -9.16 1.65 0.48
N GLU A 41 -10.37 2.03 0.85
CA GLU A 41 -11.19 2.99 0.07
C GLU A 41 -10.46 4.33 -0.15
N SER A 42 -9.77 4.84 0.87
CA SER A 42 -9.02 6.10 0.80
C SER A 42 -7.83 6.07 -0.15
N LEU A 43 -7.33 4.88 -0.51
CA LEU A 43 -6.19 4.70 -1.41
C LEU A 43 -6.62 4.55 -2.87
N PHE A 44 -7.90 4.33 -3.12
CA PHE A 44 -8.42 4.19 -4.47
C PHE A 44 -8.61 5.55 -5.15
N TRP A 45 -8.50 5.54 -6.48
CA TRP A 45 -8.75 6.68 -7.35
C TRP A 45 -9.59 6.22 -8.54
N ASP A 46 -10.27 7.14 -9.23
CA ASP A 46 -11.08 6.77 -10.39
C ASP A 46 -10.26 6.02 -11.47
N GLY A 47 -10.67 4.78 -11.77
CA GLY A 47 -10.01 3.92 -12.76
C GLY A 47 -8.82 3.11 -12.22
N TRP A 48 -8.64 3.00 -10.90
CA TRP A 48 -7.62 2.13 -10.29
C TRP A 48 -7.79 0.66 -10.70
N GLU A 49 -9.02 0.20 -10.92
CA GLU A 49 -9.34 -1.18 -11.31
C GLU A 49 -8.64 -1.57 -12.60
N ALA A 50 -8.59 -0.66 -13.59
CA ALA A 50 -7.93 -0.93 -14.87
C ALA A 50 -6.43 -1.15 -14.74
N TYR A 51 -5.77 -0.51 -13.75
CA TYR A 51 -4.37 -0.77 -13.44
C TYR A 51 -4.21 -2.10 -12.70
N ALA A 52 -5.10 -2.40 -11.75
CA ALA A 52 -5.08 -3.66 -11.01
C ALA A 52 -5.30 -4.88 -11.92
N GLU A 53 -6.15 -4.77 -12.93
CA GLU A 53 -6.37 -5.82 -13.93
C GLU A 53 -5.15 -6.06 -14.86
N GLN A 54 -4.34 -5.03 -15.09
CA GLN A 54 -3.16 -5.12 -15.96
C GLN A 54 -1.90 -5.59 -15.23
N ALA A 55 -1.82 -5.38 -13.91
CA ALA A 55 -0.68 -5.79 -13.10
C ALA A 55 -0.74 -7.29 -12.76
N ASP A 56 0.41 -7.96 -12.80
CA ASP A 56 0.56 -9.32 -12.28
C ASP A 56 0.96 -9.34 -10.79
N GLU A 57 1.03 -10.53 -10.18
CA GLU A 57 1.34 -10.72 -8.77
C GLU A 57 2.73 -10.24 -8.33
N SER A 58 3.64 -10.00 -9.28
CA SER A 58 5.00 -9.52 -9.07
C SER A 58 5.16 -8.01 -9.32
N GLN A 59 4.06 -7.34 -9.64
CA GLN A 59 4.02 -5.92 -9.99
C GLN A 59 3.21 -5.10 -8.99
N GLY A 60 3.45 -3.79 -9.00
CA GLY A 60 2.70 -2.81 -8.23
C GLY A 60 2.55 -1.51 -9.01
N ILE A 61 1.74 -0.60 -8.48
CA ILE A 61 1.45 0.68 -9.14
C ILE A 61 2.27 1.78 -8.45
N SER A 62 3.28 2.29 -9.14
CA SER A 62 4.01 3.49 -8.73
C SER A 62 3.16 4.72 -9.02
N ILE A 63 3.10 5.65 -8.06
CA ILE A 63 2.35 6.91 -8.16
C ILE A 63 3.30 8.09 -7.94
N TYR A 64 3.19 9.12 -8.78
CA TYR A 64 3.98 10.36 -8.65
C TYR A 64 3.10 11.62 -8.91
N PRO A 65 3.13 12.63 -8.02
CA PRO A 65 3.83 12.67 -6.73
C PRO A 65 3.38 11.53 -5.78
N PRO A 66 4.25 11.04 -4.87
CA PRO A 66 3.93 9.90 -4.00
C PRO A 66 2.77 10.20 -3.05
N MET A 67 1.97 9.19 -2.69
CA MET A 67 0.78 9.35 -1.86
C MET A 67 1.05 9.99 -0.48
N TRP A 68 2.22 9.73 0.10
CA TRP A 68 2.68 10.31 1.37
C TRP A 68 3.17 11.75 1.28
N SER A 69 3.26 12.32 0.08
CA SER A 69 3.71 13.71 -0.10
C SER A 69 2.54 14.69 -0.05
N ASN A 70 2.79 15.90 0.45
CA ASN A 70 1.82 17.00 0.40
C ASN A 70 1.50 17.48 -1.03
N GLU A 71 2.23 16.99 -2.04
CA GLU A 71 2.02 17.30 -3.45
C GLU A 71 1.09 16.28 -4.14
N TYR A 72 0.69 15.21 -3.45
CA TYR A 72 -0.20 14.21 -4.02
C TYR A 72 -1.58 14.78 -4.36
N ASN A 73 -2.03 14.48 -5.57
CA ASN A 73 -3.39 14.72 -6.02
C ASN A 73 -3.84 13.54 -6.89
N ALA A 74 -4.92 12.87 -6.50
CA ALA A 74 -5.39 11.67 -7.18
C ALA A 74 -5.80 11.93 -8.65
N GLU A 75 -6.29 13.11 -9.00
CA GLU A 75 -6.75 13.41 -10.36
C GLU A 75 -5.60 13.64 -11.34
N SER A 76 -4.47 14.19 -10.85
CA SER A 76 -3.34 14.58 -11.71
C SER A 76 -2.10 13.68 -11.57
N ALA A 77 -2.08 12.77 -10.59
CA ALA A 77 -0.94 11.91 -10.37
C ALA A 77 -0.64 10.99 -11.56
N SER A 78 0.63 10.92 -11.93
CA SER A 78 1.15 9.98 -12.91
C SER A 78 1.28 8.59 -12.29
N ARG A 79 0.96 7.55 -13.08
CA ARG A 79 0.92 6.16 -12.60
C ARG A 79 1.63 5.24 -13.57
N ARG A 80 2.35 4.25 -13.04
CA ARG A 80 3.01 3.21 -13.84
C ARG A 80 3.00 1.88 -13.10
N ILE A 81 2.73 0.81 -13.84
CA ILE A 81 2.97 -0.54 -13.36
C ILE A 81 4.47 -0.80 -13.39
N VAL A 82 5.03 -1.22 -12.26
CA VAL A 82 6.47 -1.43 -12.04
C VAL A 82 6.69 -2.73 -11.24
N PRO A 83 7.90 -3.30 -11.23
CA PRO A 83 8.20 -4.44 -10.37
C PRO A 83 7.93 -4.14 -8.89
N LEU A 84 7.18 -5.00 -8.21
CA LEU A 84 6.78 -4.81 -6.81
C LEU A 84 8.00 -4.68 -5.88
N LYS A 85 9.05 -5.45 -6.16
CA LYS A 85 10.31 -5.40 -5.40
C LYS A 85 10.97 -4.02 -5.45
N GLU A 86 10.95 -3.37 -6.62
CA GLU A 86 11.51 -2.02 -6.78
C GLU A 86 10.64 -1.00 -6.08
N LEU A 87 9.32 -1.07 -6.25
CA LEU A 87 8.36 -0.20 -5.58
C LEU A 87 8.51 -0.24 -4.06
N PHE A 88 8.60 -1.45 -3.49
CA PHE A 88 8.76 -1.65 -2.05
C PHE A 88 10.13 -1.15 -1.57
N GLY A 89 11.21 -1.45 -2.30
CA GLY A 89 12.56 -1.00 -1.96
C GLY A 89 12.68 0.53 -1.93
N VAL A 90 12.15 1.21 -2.92
CA VAL A 90 12.15 2.68 -2.98
C VAL A 90 11.36 3.30 -1.82
N ASN A 91 10.19 2.77 -1.49
CA ASN A 91 9.41 3.28 -0.36
C ASN A 91 10.09 3.03 1.00
N LEU A 92 10.79 1.90 1.17
CA LEU A 92 11.61 1.66 2.36
C LEU A 92 12.78 2.65 2.45
N GLU A 93 13.49 2.91 1.35
CA GLU A 93 14.54 3.93 1.33
C GLU A 93 14.00 5.33 1.69
N TYR A 94 12.80 5.68 1.21
CA TYR A 94 12.16 6.95 1.56
C TYR A 94 11.77 7.01 3.04
N ARG A 95 11.24 5.91 3.60
CA ARG A 95 10.98 5.82 5.04
C ARG A 95 12.26 6.10 5.84
N GLU A 96 13.38 5.48 5.49
CA GLU A 96 14.67 5.71 6.16
C GLU A 96 15.16 7.15 6.01
N LYS A 97 15.00 7.75 4.83
CA LYS A 97 15.44 9.13 4.55
C LYS A 97 14.59 10.18 5.26
N PHE A 98 13.29 9.96 5.34
CA PHE A 98 12.36 10.96 5.87
C PHE A 98 12.02 10.75 7.34
N MET A 99 12.38 9.61 7.95
CA MET A 99 12.12 9.23 9.36
C MET A 99 10.90 9.96 9.93
N LEU A 100 9.75 9.72 9.29
CA LEU A 100 8.45 9.99 9.90
C LEU A 100 8.28 9.04 11.10
#